data_AF-A0AAV0BKS2-F1
#
_entry.id   AF-A0AAV0BKS2-F1
#
_cell.length_a   1.000
_cell.length_b   1.000
_cell.length_c   1.000
_cell.angle_alpha   90.00
_cell.angle_beta   90.00
_cell.angle_gamma   90.00
#
_symmetry.space_group_name_H-M   'P 1'
#
loop_
_entity.id
_entity.type
_entity.pdbx_description
1 polymer ?
#
loop_
_entity_poly.entity_id
_entity_poly.type
_entity_poly.pdbx_seq_one_letter_code
_entity_poly.pdbx_strand_id
1 'polypeptide(L)' 'FLGWLSKEEIEHMVNEAKKYKAEDEAAALRIQVESGLESYSYNLRNSIEGDLKNKLDAGDKATLEKEINKTISCLD' A
#
# COMPACT_ATOMS: atom_id res chain seq x y z
N PHE A 1 44.43 -16.51 -16.75
CA PHE A 1 43.28 -15.70 -17.22
C PHE A 1 42.13 -16.66 -17.44
N LEU A 2 40.90 -16.28 -17.15
CA LEU A 2 39.70 -17.14 -17.11
C LEU A 2 39.54 -17.95 -15.82
N GLY A 3 39.13 -17.24 -14.76
CA GLY A 3 38.32 -17.80 -13.69
C GLY A 3 37.07 -16.94 -13.58
N TRP A 4 36.42 -16.74 -14.72
CA TRP A 4 35.19 -15.96 -14.84
C TRP A 4 34.15 -16.68 -14.00
N LEU A 5 33.77 -16.10 -12.85
CA LEU A 5 32.61 -16.48 -12.06
C LEU A 5 32.50 -18.00 -11.80
N SER A 6 33.08 -18.48 -10.69
CA SER A 6 32.89 -19.89 -10.30
C SER A 6 31.39 -20.19 -10.18
N LYS A 7 30.99 -21.44 -10.41
CA LYS A 7 29.58 -21.88 -10.39
C LYS A 7 28.82 -21.39 -9.13
N GLU A 8 29.55 -21.28 -8.03
CA GLU A 8 29.09 -20.77 -6.73
C GLU A 8 28.84 -19.24 -6.73
N GLU A 9 29.69 -18.43 -7.37
CA GLU A 9 29.44 -16.99 -7.55
C GLU A 9 28.25 -16.74 -8.50
N ILE A 10 28.07 -17.60 -9.53
CA ILE A 10 26.90 -17.52 -10.42
C ILE A 10 25.62 -17.84 -9.64
N GLU A 11 25.62 -18.89 -8.82
CA GLU A 11 24.47 -19.23 -7.97
C GLU A 11 24.20 -18.12 -6.94
N HIS A 12 25.22 -17.51 -6.35
CA HIS A 12 25.08 -16.37 -5.46
C HIS A 12 24.44 -15.18 -6.16
N MET A 13 24.94 -14.79 -7.34
CA MET A 13 24.37 -13.69 -8.13
C MET A 13 22.92 -13.94 -8.54
N VAL A 14 22.56 -15.18 -8.91
CA VAL A 14 21.18 -15.55 -9.26
C VAL A 14 20.28 -15.47 -8.02
N ASN A 15 20.77 -15.88 -6.86
CA ASN A 15 19.98 -15.84 -5.62
C ASN A 15 19.77 -14.40 -5.13
N GLU A 16 20.80 -13.55 -5.21
CA GLU A 16 20.69 -12.12 -4.92
C GLU A 16 19.72 -11.42 -5.88
N ALA A 17 19.82 -11.68 -7.19
CA ALA A 17 18.89 -11.11 -8.17
C ALA A 17 17.43 -11.48 -7.89
N LYS A 18 17.17 -12.73 -7.45
CA LYS A 18 15.82 -13.16 -7.04
C LYS A 18 15.35 -12.46 -5.77
N LYS A 19 16.24 -12.28 -4.79
CA LYS A 19 15.92 -11.60 -3.53
C LYS A 19 15.57 -10.14 -3.78
N TYR A 20 16.40 -9.41 -4.54
CA TYR A 20 16.12 -8.01 -4.89
C TYR A 20 14.81 -7.87 -5.66
N LYS A 21 14.53 -8.77 -6.62
CA LYS A 21 13.26 -8.77 -7.33
C LYS A 21 12.06 -8.95 -6.39
N ALA A 22 12.14 -9.86 -5.42
CA ALA A 22 11.07 -10.08 -4.46
C ALA A 22 10.88 -8.90 -3.50
N GLU A 23 11.96 -8.25 -3.09
CA GLU A 23 11.92 -7.04 -2.26
C GLU A 23 11.31 -5.85 -3.02
N ASP A 24 11.68 -5.67 -4.29
CA ASP A 24 11.11 -4.65 -5.18
C ASP A 24 9.61 -4.89 -5.44
N GLU A 25 9.21 -6.14 -5.71
CA GLU A 25 7.79 -6.50 -5.88
C GLU A 25 6.99 -6.26 -4.59
N ALA A 26 7.54 -6.58 -3.42
CA ALA A 26 6.89 -6.33 -2.14
C ALA A 26 6.77 -4.83 -1.83
N ALA A 27 7.78 -4.04 -2.17
CA ALA A 27 7.74 -2.58 -2.03
C ALA A 27 6.71 -1.96 -2.99
N ALA A 28 6.69 -2.38 -4.25
CA ALA A 28 5.70 -1.92 -5.23
C ALA A 28 4.27 -2.28 -4.80
N LEU A 29 4.05 -3.50 -4.29
CA LEU A 29 2.75 -3.91 -3.75
C LEU A 29 2.33 -3.07 -2.55
N ARG A 30 3.25 -2.75 -1.62
CA ARG A 30 2.94 -1.86 -0.49
C ARG A 30 2.45 -0.49 -0.97
N ILE A 31 3.22 0.16 -1.85
CA ILE A 31 2.86 1.47 -2.41
C ILE A 31 1.51 1.42 -3.12
N GLN A 32 1.26 0.35 -3.90
CA GLN A 32 -0.02 0.18 -4.60
C GLN A 32 -1.19 0.02 -3.62
N VAL A 33 -1.00 -0.75 -2.55
CA VAL A 33 -2.02 -0.95 -1.51
C VAL A 33 -2.25 0.34 -0.73
N GLU A 34 -1.19 1.08 -0.39
CA GLU A 34 -1.26 2.37 0.31
C GLU A 34 -2.02 3.40 -0.52
N SER A 35 -1.65 3.57 -1.80
CA SER A 35 -2.33 4.48 -2.71
C SER A 35 -3.79 4.07 -2.96
N GLY A 36 -4.08 2.77 -3.04
CA GLY A 36 -5.44 2.26 -3.17
C GLY A 36 -6.29 2.54 -1.93
N LEU A 37 -5.72 2.36 -0.74
CA LEU A 37 -6.39 2.62 0.53
C LEU A 37 -6.62 4.12 0.76
N GLU A 38 -5.65 4.94 0.39
CA GLU A 38 -5.77 6.41 0.41
C GLU A 38 -6.93 6.86 -0.48
N SER A 39 -6.92 6.44 -1.76
CA SER A 39 -7.99 6.77 -2.71
C SER A 39 -9.36 6.31 -2.22
N TYR A 40 -9.45 5.08 -1.69
CA TYR A 40 -10.70 4.57 -1.12
C TYR A 40 -11.18 5.40 0.08
N SER A 41 -10.27 5.77 0.99
CA SER A 41 -10.60 6.57 2.17
C SER A 41 -11.12 7.96 1.81
N TYR A 42 -10.50 8.62 0.82
CA TYR A 42 -10.98 9.91 0.30
C TYR A 42 -12.33 9.79 -0.40
N ASN A 43 -12.51 8.75 -1.23
CA ASN A 43 -13.79 8.48 -1.88
C ASN A 43 -14.90 8.25 -0.84
N LEU A 44 -14.61 7.48 0.20
CA LEU A 44 -15.55 7.21 1.28
C LEU A 44 -15.92 8.50 2.04
N ARG A 45 -14.95 9.37 2.31
CA ARG A 45 -15.20 10.69 2.92
C ARG A 45 -16.17 11.51 2.07
N ASN A 46 -15.90 11.62 0.77
CA ASN A 46 -16.77 12.35 -0.16
C ASN A 46 -18.19 11.76 -0.22
N SER A 47 -18.33 10.43 -0.21
CA SER A 47 -19.63 9.76 -0.18
C SER A 47 -20.43 10.03 1.11
N ILE A 48 -19.74 10.09 2.26
CA ILE A 48 -20.35 10.42 3.56
C ILE A 48 -20.78 11.88 3.65
N GLU A 49 -20.00 12.79 3.06
CA GLU A 49 -20.34 14.21 2.99
C GLU A 49 -21.41 14.52 1.93
N GLY A 50 -21.57 13.65 0.92
CA GLY A 50 -22.56 13.75 -0.15
C GLY A 50 -23.81 12.89 0.08
N ASP A 51 -23.96 11.82 -0.71
CA ASP A 51 -25.17 11.00 -0.82
C ASP A 51 -25.61 10.32 0.47
N LEU A 52 -24.67 10.01 1.36
CA LEU A 52 -24.93 9.32 2.62
C LEU A 52 -25.17 10.28 3.79
N LYS A 53 -24.94 11.59 3.60
CA LYS A 53 -25.02 12.60 4.66
C LYS A 53 -26.38 12.63 5.38
N ASN A 54 -27.47 12.42 4.62
CA ASN A 54 -28.83 12.42 5.16
C ASN A 54 -29.37 11.02 5.47
N LYS A 55 -28.58 9.97 5.20
CA LYS A 55 -28.93 8.56 5.43
C LYS A 55 -28.24 7.97 6.66
N LEU A 56 -27.16 8.60 7.10
CA LEU A 56 -26.41 8.24 8.31
C LEU A 56 -26.89 9.09 9.49
N ASP A 57 -26.96 8.50 10.67
CA ASP A 57 -27.14 9.28 11.89
C ASP A 57 -25.84 10.03 12.24
N ALA A 58 -25.95 11.03 13.11
CA ALA A 58 -24.81 11.87 13.48
C ALA A 58 -23.69 11.09 14.19
N GLY A 59 -24.01 10.03 14.93
CA GLY A 59 -23.07 9.15 15.62
C GLY A 59 -22.30 8.25 14.67
N ASP A 60 -22.99 7.56 13.75
CA ASP A 60 -22.33 6.74 12.73
C ASP A 60 -21.46 7.59 11.81
N LYS A 61 -21.95 8.77 11.41
CA LYS A 61 -21.19 9.72 10.62
C LYS A 61 -19.90 10.15 11.31
N ALA A 62 -19.97 10.56 12.58
CA ALA A 62 -18.79 10.99 13.34
C ALA A 62 -17.77 9.86 13.53
N THR A 63 -18.25 8.62 13.71
CA THR A 63 -17.40 7.44 13.83
C THR A 63 -16.67 7.15 12.51
N LEU A 64 -17.39 7.21 11.39
CA LEU A 64 -16.81 7.02 10.06
C LEU A 64 -15.79 8.11 9.71
N GLU A 65 -16.12 9.39 9.94
CA GLU A 65 -15.19 10.50 9.71
C GLU A 65 -13.91 10.36 10.54
N LYS A 66 -14.03 9.92 11.80
CA LYS A 66 -12.88 9.68 12.67
C LYS A 66 -11.98 8.56 12.14
N GLU A 67 -12.55 7.41 11.78
CA GLU A 67 -11.76 6.27 11.28
C GLU A 67 -11.15 6.55 9.89
N ILE A 68 -11.86 7.28 9.03
CA ILE A 68 -11.34 7.71 7.73
C ILE A 68 -10.17 8.67 7.89
N ASN A 69 -10.32 9.71 8.72
CA ASN A 69 -9.24 10.67 8.98
C ASN A 69 -8.04 10.00 9.65
N LYS A 70 -8.27 9.04 10.55
CA LYS A 70 -7.19 8.24 11.15
C LYS A 70 -6.47 7.40 10.11
N THR A 71 -7.19 6.78 9.17
CA THR A 71 -6.60 5.96 8.11
C THR A 71 -5.78 6.83 7.16
N ILE A 72 -6.30 7.98 6.73
CA ILE A 72 -5.57 8.95 5.88
C ILE A 72 -4.31 9.44 6.60
N SER A 73 -4.41 9.81 7.89
CA SER A 73 -3.26 10.28 8.68
C SER A 73 -2.22 9.20 8.99
N CYS A 74 -2.53 7.91 8.82
CA CYS A 74 -1.55 6.83 8.92
C CYS A 74 -0.84 6.55 7.58
N LEU A 75 -1.37 7.08 6.47
CA LEU A 75 -0.83 6.91 5.11
C LEU A 75 -0.07 8.15 4.61
N ASP A 76 -0.37 9.34 5.17
CA ASP A 76 0.38 10.60 5.01
C ASP A 76 1.66 10.62 5.87
#